data_AF-A0A815HU37-F1
#
_entry.id   AF-A0A815HU37-F1
#
_cell.length_a   1.000
_cell.length_b   1.000
_cell.length_c   1.000
_cell.angle_alpha   90.00
_cell.angle_beta   90.00
_cell.angle_gamma   90.00
#
_symmetry.space_group_name_H-M   'P 1'
#
loop_
_entity.id
_entity.type
_entity.pdbx_description
1 polymer ?
#
loop_
_entity_poly.entity_id
_entity_poly.type
_entity_poly.pdbx_seq_one_letter_code
_entity_poly.pdbx_strand_id
1 'polypeptide(L)'
;MASVSSNSSTYVQWMWNANENPFSTSYSSEWQSYSDIENMIIEQAFVVGQTHAILDDYHIDFKHNLQISNNDINKQRHVKRTTRNEDDKPLRKERFMSNPIAPKRPYGGLYGFISPFIQAVVKDLNLSRDRLPSKNKTIVSLIVERAAMGIVEEGKKLGKQQPDLHQLSNNSKPLTETRDSIPADNGADIFFRFVKPSLWSDTKLAADFIAKTSANLNPSHFPPNFAGNFDADRDGFDEDWDN
;
A
#
# COMPACT_ATOMS: atom_id res chain seq x y z
N MET A 1 -10.62 19.72 38.96
CA MET A 1 -9.97 19.65 37.63
C MET A 1 -9.54 18.21 37.41
N ALA A 2 -10.21 17.48 36.50
CA ALA A 2 -9.88 16.08 36.23
C ALA A 2 -8.71 16.02 35.24
N SER A 3 -7.61 15.41 35.63
CA SER A 3 -6.48 15.12 34.76
C SER A 3 -6.90 14.05 33.76
N VAL A 4 -6.94 14.42 32.47
CA VAL A 4 -7.16 13.48 31.37
C VAL A 4 -5.93 12.59 31.29
N SER A 5 -6.07 11.31 31.63
CA SER A 5 -5.03 10.30 31.47
C SER A 5 -4.89 10.01 29.98
N SER A 6 -3.92 10.65 29.33
CA SER A 6 -3.51 10.32 27.97
C SER A 6 -2.88 8.93 28.00
N ASN A 7 -3.59 7.92 27.50
CA ASN A 7 -3.01 6.60 27.26
C ASN A 7 -1.95 6.75 26.15
N SER A 8 -0.69 6.91 26.54
CA SER A 8 0.42 6.88 25.60
C SER A 8 0.50 5.47 25.03
N SER A 9 0.15 5.34 23.75
CA SER A 9 0.31 4.09 23.01
C SER A 9 1.80 3.79 22.92
N THR A 10 2.24 2.69 23.52
CA THR A 10 3.61 2.22 23.46
C THR A 10 3.76 1.27 22.28
N TYR A 11 4.79 1.47 21.46
CA TYR A 11 5.10 0.55 20.37
C TYR A 11 6.37 -0.25 20.66
N VAL A 12 6.39 -1.49 20.17
CA VAL A 12 7.52 -2.41 20.35
C VAL A 12 8.38 -2.42 19.10
N GLN A 13 9.70 -2.31 19.28
CA GLN A 13 10.67 -2.35 18.22
C GLN A 13 11.80 -3.32 18.53
N TRP A 14 11.99 -4.28 17.64
CA TRP A 14 13.12 -5.18 17.60
C TRP A 14 14.25 -4.55 16.79
N MET A 15 15.46 -4.71 17.30
CA MET A 15 16.67 -4.18 16.70
C MET A 15 17.78 -5.21 16.73
N TRP A 16 18.72 -5.11 15.80
CA TRP A 16 19.90 -5.95 15.69
C TRP A 16 21.18 -5.13 15.65
N ASN A 17 22.28 -5.72 16.11
CA ASN A 17 23.59 -5.07 16.09
C ASN A 17 24.22 -5.12 14.69
N ALA A 18 24.31 -3.96 14.06
CA ALA A 18 24.79 -3.79 12.69
C ALA A 18 26.31 -3.75 12.55
N ASN A 19 27.05 -3.71 13.65
CA ASN A 19 28.51 -3.72 13.62
C ASN A 19 29.06 -4.93 12.85
N GLU A 20 30.15 -4.75 12.10
CA GLU A 20 30.82 -5.85 11.39
C GLU A 20 31.29 -6.95 12.36
N ASN A 21 31.78 -6.55 13.54
CA ASN A 21 32.05 -7.45 14.65
C ASN A 21 31.01 -7.23 15.77
N PRO A 22 29.91 -7.99 15.78
CA PRO A 22 28.77 -7.77 16.68
C PRO A 22 29.06 -8.09 18.16
N PHE A 23 30.19 -8.75 18.44
CA PHE A 23 30.63 -9.13 19.79
C PHE A 23 31.79 -8.27 20.30
N SER A 24 32.32 -7.34 19.49
CA SER A 24 33.37 -6.44 19.96
C SER A 24 32.80 -5.40 20.94
N THR A 25 33.46 -5.26 22.10
CA THR A 25 33.13 -4.24 23.11
C THR A 25 33.79 -2.88 22.83
N SER A 26 34.69 -2.82 21.84
CA SER A 26 35.51 -1.62 21.59
C SER A 26 34.79 -0.50 20.84
N TYR A 27 33.68 -0.80 20.17
CA TYR A 27 32.95 0.16 19.32
C TYR A 27 31.55 0.42 19.87
N SER A 28 31.04 1.63 19.66
CA SER A 28 29.63 1.92 19.94
C SER A 28 28.74 0.97 19.14
N SER A 29 27.82 0.27 19.79
CA SER A 29 26.91 -0.63 19.10
C SER A 29 25.97 0.17 18.20
N GLU A 30 26.11 0.00 16.88
CA GLU A 30 25.14 0.51 15.93
C GLU A 30 23.94 -0.44 15.90
N TRP A 31 22.80 0.03 16.41
CA TRP A 31 21.58 -0.76 16.41
C TRP A 31 20.68 -0.35 15.26
N GLN A 32 20.37 -1.30 14.38
CA GLN A 32 19.44 -1.12 13.27
C GLN A 32 18.11 -1.79 13.57
N SER A 33 17.02 -1.22 13.07
CA SER A 33 15.67 -1.75 13.29
C SER A 33 15.35 -2.77 12.19
N TYR A 34 14.57 -3.79 12.54
CA TYR A 34 13.95 -4.64 11.54
C TYR A 34 12.89 -3.87 10.73
N SER A 35 12.57 -4.38 9.54
CA SER A 35 11.44 -3.84 8.76
C SER A 35 10.12 -4.02 9.51
N ASP A 36 9.09 -3.25 9.13
CA ASP A 36 7.77 -3.30 9.78
C ASP A 36 7.19 -4.74 9.79
N ILE A 37 7.38 -5.49 8.71
CA ILE A 37 6.88 -6.86 8.55
C ILE A 37 7.69 -7.84 9.41
N GLU A 38 9.02 -7.78 9.35
CA GLU A 38 9.89 -8.63 10.17
C GLU A 38 9.65 -8.37 11.67
N ASN A 39 9.56 -7.10 12.07
CA ASN A 39 9.26 -6.72 13.45
C ASN A 39 7.93 -7.30 13.94
N MET A 40 6.90 -7.31 13.08
CA MET A 40 5.60 -7.92 13.37
C MET A 40 5.72 -9.44 13.55
N ILE A 41 6.45 -10.13 12.67
CA ILE A 41 6.66 -11.59 12.74
C ILE A 41 7.40 -11.96 14.03
N ILE A 42 8.50 -11.25 14.33
CA ILE A 42 9.32 -11.47 15.51
C ILE A 42 8.49 -11.25 16.78
N GLU A 43 7.77 -10.13 16.88
CA GLU A 43 6.96 -9.83 18.05
C GLU A 43 5.81 -10.84 18.24
N GLN A 44 5.16 -11.27 17.16
CA GLN A 44 4.11 -12.28 17.24
C GLN A 44 4.66 -13.61 17.78
N ALA A 45 5.81 -14.08 17.27
CA ALA A 45 6.45 -15.30 17.75
C ALA A 45 6.85 -15.19 19.23
N PHE A 46 7.36 -14.04 19.65
CA PHE A 46 7.72 -13.75 21.04
C PHE A 46 6.50 -13.77 21.97
N VAL A 47 5.41 -13.10 21.60
CA VAL A 47 4.16 -13.04 22.39
C VAL A 47 3.52 -14.42 22.54
N VAL A 48 3.62 -15.28 21.52
CA VAL A 48 3.15 -16.67 21.55
C VAL A 48 4.05 -17.57 22.41
N GLY A 49 5.22 -17.10 22.84
CA GLY A 49 6.18 -17.87 23.63
C GLY A 49 6.95 -18.91 22.80
N GLN A 50 7.12 -18.67 21.50
CA GLN A 50 8.00 -19.50 20.68
C GLN A 50 9.45 -19.31 21.13
N THR A 51 10.31 -20.31 20.88
CA THR A 51 11.74 -20.22 21.22
C THR A 51 12.53 -19.44 20.17
N HIS A 52 12.03 -19.41 18.94
CA HIS A 52 12.65 -18.73 17.82
C HIS A 52 11.61 -18.16 16.85
N ALA A 53 12.02 -17.16 16.07
CA ALA A 53 11.27 -16.65 14.92
C ALA A 53 12.06 -16.94 13.63
N ILE A 54 11.41 -17.54 12.63
CA ILE A 54 12.03 -17.86 11.34
C ILE A 54 11.74 -16.72 10.36
N LEU A 55 12.79 -16.17 9.76
CA LEU A 55 12.75 -15.19 8.68
C LEU A 55 13.46 -15.77 7.45
N ASP A 56 13.43 -15.06 6.32
CA ASP A 56 13.91 -15.58 5.04
C ASP A 56 15.40 -15.99 5.10
N ASP A 57 16.29 -15.06 5.49
CA ASP A 57 17.74 -15.27 5.47
C ASP A 57 18.36 -15.64 6.82
N TYR A 58 17.58 -15.52 7.90
CA TYR A 58 18.04 -15.72 9.27
C TYR A 58 16.89 -16.15 10.18
N HIS A 59 17.21 -16.60 11.39
CA HIS A 59 16.24 -16.83 12.45
C HIS A 59 16.70 -16.14 13.73
N ILE A 60 15.75 -15.79 14.58
CA ILE A 60 15.99 -15.14 15.87
C ILE A 60 15.82 -16.17 16.97
N ASP A 61 16.85 -16.42 17.77
CA ASP A 61 16.80 -17.18 19.01
C ASP A 61 16.51 -16.24 20.18
N PHE A 62 15.30 -16.33 20.73
CA PHE A 62 14.86 -15.48 21.84
C PHE A 62 15.52 -15.82 23.16
N LYS A 63 16.00 -17.05 23.35
CA LYS A 63 16.65 -17.48 24.58
C LYS A 63 18.00 -16.80 24.76
N HIS A 64 18.76 -16.70 23.67
CA HIS A 64 20.10 -16.09 23.68
C HIS A 64 20.09 -14.65 23.17
N ASN A 65 18.97 -14.15 22.66
CA ASN A 65 18.85 -12.86 21.98
C ASN A 65 19.85 -12.73 20.82
N LEU A 66 19.85 -13.74 19.94
CA LEU A 66 20.74 -13.81 18.79
C LEU A 66 19.95 -13.95 17.49
N GLN A 67 20.34 -13.19 16.48
CA GLN A 67 20.05 -13.45 15.09
C GLN A 67 21.12 -14.38 14.54
N ILE A 68 20.74 -15.47 13.90
CA ILE A 68 21.64 -16.47 13.31
C ILE A 68 21.29 -16.61 11.83
N SER A 69 22.27 -16.46 10.94
CA SER A 69 22.03 -16.67 9.51
C SER A 69 21.65 -18.11 9.21
N ASN A 70 20.64 -18.31 8.37
CA ASN A 70 20.20 -19.64 7.93
C ASN A 70 21.28 -20.34 7.07
N ASN A 71 22.14 -19.55 6.43
CA ASN A 71 23.19 -20.06 5.53
C ASN A 71 24.53 -20.30 6.25
N ASP A 72 24.79 -19.63 7.37
CA ASP A 72 26.07 -19.71 8.09
C ASP A 72 25.87 -19.51 9.59
N ILE A 73 26.01 -20.58 10.35
CA ILE A 73 25.83 -20.58 11.80
C ILE A 73 26.83 -19.67 12.54
N ASN A 74 27.96 -19.33 11.92
CA ASN A 74 28.96 -18.45 12.52
C ASN A 74 28.60 -16.98 12.37
N LYS A 75 27.68 -16.64 11.46
CA LYS A 75 27.18 -15.28 11.28
C LYS A 75 26.04 -15.03 12.26
N GLN A 76 26.42 -14.63 13.47
CA GLN A 76 25.50 -14.32 14.55
C GLN A 76 25.57 -12.85 14.94
N ARG A 77 24.43 -12.27 15.31
CA ARG A 77 24.33 -10.86 15.75
C ARG A 77 23.42 -10.77 16.96
N HIS A 78 23.76 -9.92 17.93
CA HIS A 78 22.85 -9.65 19.05
C HIS A 78 21.58 -8.94 18.59
N VAL A 79 20.46 -9.31 19.20
CA VAL A 79 19.17 -8.64 19.04
C VAL A 79 18.68 -8.09 20.37
N LYS A 80 17.81 -7.08 20.31
CA LYS A 80 17.13 -6.56 21.49
C LYS A 80 15.73 -6.08 21.16
N ARG A 81 14.85 -6.24 22.14
CA ARG A 81 13.48 -5.70 22.14
C ARG A 81 13.46 -4.40 22.93
N THR A 82 12.96 -3.32 22.33
CA THR A 82 12.81 -2.02 23.00
C THR A 82 11.34 -1.60 22.94
N THR A 83 10.82 -1.06 24.04
CA THR A 83 9.50 -0.40 24.05
C THR A 83 9.74 1.09 23.92
N ARG A 84 9.07 1.75 22.98
CA ARG A 84 9.19 3.19 22.73
C ARG A 84 7.81 3.84 22.84
N ASN A 85 7.80 5.11 23.23
CA ASN A 85 6.59 5.90 23.18
C ASN A 85 6.29 6.24 21.71
N GLU A 86 5.02 6.33 21.33
CA GLU A 86 4.65 6.75 19.97
C GLU A 86 5.25 8.10 19.57
N ASP A 87 5.45 9.00 20.53
CA ASP A 87 6.08 10.31 20.32
C ASP A 87 7.56 10.20 19.91
N ASP A 88 8.23 9.09 20.25
CA ASP A 88 9.63 8.81 19.88
C ASP A 88 9.76 8.14 18.50
N LYS A 89 8.64 7.89 17.81
CA LYS A 89 8.67 7.26 16.50
C LYS A 89 9.40 8.21 15.53
N PRO A 90 10.56 7.81 14.97
CA PRO A 90 11.24 8.64 14.00
C PRO A 90 10.29 8.81 12.81
N LEU A 91 9.79 10.04 12.64
CA LEU A 91 9.09 10.47 11.45
C LEU A 91 9.94 10.04 10.24
N ARG A 92 9.34 9.30 9.28
CA ARG A 92 10.03 8.77 8.08
C ARG A 92 10.90 9.86 7.48
N LYS A 93 12.22 9.82 7.72
CA LYS A 93 13.11 10.94 7.39
C LYS A 93 13.04 11.24 5.90
N GLU A 94 12.90 10.23 5.04
CA GLU A 94 12.67 10.36 3.60
C GLU A 94 11.43 11.18 3.20
N ARG A 95 10.38 11.31 4.04
CA ARG A 95 9.26 12.24 3.77
C ARG A 95 9.57 13.70 4.13
N PHE A 96 10.56 13.91 4.98
CA PHE A 96 11.02 15.22 5.44
C PHE A 96 12.38 15.61 4.85
N MET A 97 13.02 14.70 4.14
CA MET A 97 14.03 15.06 3.17
C MET A 97 13.29 15.83 2.10
N SER A 98 13.38 17.15 2.19
CA SER A 98 13.24 18.01 1.05
C SER A 98 14.16 17.44 0.00
N ASN A 99 13.64 16.58 -0.90
CA ASN A 99 13.98 16.76 -2.28
C ASN A 99 13.58 18.20 -2.53
N PRO A 100 14.53 19.15 -2.61
CA PRO A 100 14.16 20.47 -3.06
C PRO A 100 13.61 20.19 -4.46
N ILE A 101 12.29 20.18 -4.61
CA ILE A 101 11.75 20.23 -5.94
C ILE A 101 12.37 21.50 -6.49
N ALA A 102 13.19 21.33 -7.54
CA ALA A 102 13.98 22.42 -8.05
C ALA A 102 13.04 23.63 -8.20
N PRO A 103 13.37 24.81 -7.66
CA PRO A 103 12.48 25.98 -7.70
C PRO A 103 12.10 26.39 -9.14
N LYS A 104 12.77 25.79 -10.14
CA LYS A 104 12.49 25.92 -11.57
C LYS A 104 11.53 24.87 -12.14
N ARG A 105 11.04 23.91 -11.35
CA ARG A 105 9.96 23.00 -11.76
C ARG A 105 8.63 23.68 -11.42
N PRO A 106 7.88 24.19 -12.41
CA PRO A 106 6.57 24.76 -12.16
C PRO A 106 5.66 23.67 -11.59
N TYR A 107 5.30 23.81 -10.31
CA TYR A 107 4.54 22.83 -9.56
C TYR A 107 3.05 22.74 -9.93
N GLY A 108 2.57 23.59 -10.85
CA GLY A 108 1.14 23.65 -11.19
C GLY A 108 0.83 24.02 -12.62
N GLY A 109 1.82 24.01 -13.53
CA GLY A 109 1.62 24.37 -14.94
C GLY A 109 1.51 23.20 -15.91
N LEU A 110 1.92 21.99 -15.50
CA LEU A 110 1.82 20.77 -16.30
C LEU A 110 0.78 19.84 -15.70
N TYR A 111 -0.48 20.26 -15.73
CA TYR A 111 -1.63 19.33 -15.68
C TYR A 111 -1.63 18.32 -16.86
N GLY A 112 -0.59 18.33 -17.71
CA GLY A 112 -0.35 17.39 -18.80
C GLY A 112 0.53 16.19 -18.47
N PHE A 113 1.01 15.98 -17.23
CA PHE A 113 1.67 14.70 -16.90
C PHE A 113 0.61 13.62 -16.68
N ILE A 114 0.02 13.17 -17.79
CA ILE A 114 -0.76 11.94 -17.83
C ILE A 114 0.20 10.83 -17.43
N SER A 115 -0.11 10.13 -16.33
CA SER A 115 0.70 9.00 -15.88
C SER A 115 1.00 8.06 -17.05
N PRO A 116 2.25 7.61 -17.25
CA PRO A 116 2.59 6.62 -18.28
C PRO A 116 1.68 5.39 -18.24
N PHE A 117 1.17 5.04 -17.06
CA PHE A 117 0.16 4.01 -16.88
C PHE A 117 -1.15 4.32 -17.63
N ILE A 118 -1.68 5.55 -17.50
CA ILE A 118 -2.90 5.97 -18.18
C ILE A 118 -2.67 5.96 -19.70
N GLN A 119 -1.52 6.42 -20.17
CA GLN A 119 -1.16 6.36 -21.60
C GLN A 119 -1.14 4.91 -22.12
N ALA A 120 -0.52 4.00 -21.38
CA ALA A 120 -0.47 2.58 -21.74
C ALA A 120 -1.86 1.94 -21.77
N VAL A 121 -2.72 2.21 -20.79
CA VAL A 121 -4.09 1.69 -20.76
C VAL A 121 -4.93 2.23 -21.92
N VAL A 122 -4.81 3.52 -22.23
CA VAL A 122 -5.50 4.14 -23.37
C VAL A 122 -5.07 3.48 -24.68
N LYS A 123 -3.77 3.24 -24.85
CA LYS A 123 -3.22 2.57 -26.03
C LYS A 123 -3.65 1.11 -26.13
N ASP A 124 -3.53 0.34 -25.06
CA ASP A 124 -3.86 -1.10 -25.05
C ASP A 124 -5.35 -1.36 -25.29
N LEU A 125 -6.21 -0.52 -24.71
CA LEU A 125 -7.66 -0.63 -24.86
C LEU A 125 -8.22 0.16 -26.04
N ASN A 126 -7.36 0.81 -26.84
CA ASN A 126 -7.73 1.68 -27.96
C ASN A 126 -8.84 2.68 -27.59
N LEU A 127 -8.67 3.37 -26.45
CA LEU A 127 -9.67 4.33 -25.96
C LEU A 127 -9.47 5.69 -26.64
N SER A 128 -10.53 6.18 -27.26
CA SER A 128 -10.59 7.57 -27.72
C SER A 128 -10.88 8.52 -26.55
N ARG A 129 -10.57 9.82 -26.71
CA ARG A 129 -10.69 10.84 -25.65
C ARG A 129 -12.11 10.98 -25.09
N ASP A 130 -13.13 10.73 -25.90
CA ASP A 130 -14.56 10.70 -25.53
C ASP A 130 -14.96 9.45 -24.71
N ARG A 131 -14.16 8.38 -24.79
CA ARG A 131 -14.39 7.11 -24.08
C ARG A 131 -13.59 6.97 -22.79
N LEU A 132 -12.83 7.99 -22.39
CA LEU A 132 -12.09 7.99 -21.13
C LEU A 132 -13.04 7.88 -19.93
N PRO A 133 -12.57 7.32 -18.79
CA PRO A 133 -13.39 7.18 -17.57
C PRO A 133 -14.07 8.46 -17.08
N SER A 134 -13.44 9.62 -17.32
CA SER A 134 -13.99 10.93 -16.96
C SER A 134 -15.25 11.30 -17.76
N LYS A 135 -15.42 10.75 -18.97
CA LYS A 135 -16.54 11.03 -19.88
C LYS A 135 -17.50 9.86 -20.01
N ASN A 136 -17.01 8.62 -19.92
CA ASN A 136 -17.82 7.43 -20.01
C ASN A 136 -17.57 6.51 -18.81
N LYS A 137 -18.47 6.52 -17.84
CA LYS A 137 -18.35 5.69 -16.62
C LYS A 137 -18.41 4.18 -16.90
N THR A 138 -19.02 3.74 -18.00
CA THR A 138 -19.13 2.30 -18.31
C THR A 138 -17.79 1.70 -18.69
N ILE A 139 -16.82 2.52 -19.14
CA ILE A 139 -15.47 2.05 -19.46
C ILE A 139 -14.70 1.60 -18.22
N VAL A 140 -15.07 2.09 -17.04
CA VAL A 140 -14.39 1.73 -15.78
C VAL A 140 -14.52 0.24 -15.52
N SER A 141 -15.71 -0.33 -15.72
CA SER A 141 -15.94 -1.77 -15.57
C SER A 141 -15.08 -2.59 -16.54
N LEU A 142 -14.94 -2.15 -17.79
CA LEU A 142 -14.09 -2.81 -18.78
C LEU A 142 -12.60 -2.76 -18.38
N ILE A 143 -12.11 -1.61 -17.90
CA ILE A 143 -10.72 -1.46 -17.44
C ILE A 143 -10.46 -2.40 -16.24
N VAL A 144 -11.39 -2.46 -15.28
CA VAL A 144 -11.27 -3.34 -14.11
C VAL A 144 -11.27 -4.81 -14.51
N GLU A 145 -12.16 -5.21 -15.42
CA GLU A 145 -12.22 -6.59 -15.93
C GLU A 145 -10.93 -7.00 -16.64
N ARG A 146 -10.40 -6.14 -17.53
CA ARG A 146 -9.14 -6.36 -18.23
C ARG A 146 -7.94 -6.45 -17.28
N ALA A 147 -7.90 -5.58 -16.27
CA ALA A 147 -6.87 -5.63 -15.24
C ALA A 147 -6.93 -6.94 -14.45
N ALA A 148 -8.14 -7.39 -14.07
CA ALA A 148 -8.33 -8.67 -13.38
C ALA A 148 -7.86 -9.85 -14.24
N MET A 149 -8.17 -9.86 -15.54
CA MET A 149 -7.69 -10.88 -16.47
C MET A 149 -6.16 -10.91 -16.54
N GLY A 150 -5.51 -9.75 -16.67
CA GLY A 150 -4.04 -9.66 -16.71
C GLY A 150 -3.37 -10.19 -15.44
N ILE A 151 -3.96 -9.94 -14.27
CA ILE A 151 -3.47 -10.50 -12.99
C ILE A 151 -3.57 -12.03 -13.00
N VAL A 152 -4.69 -12.58 -13.49
CA VAL A 152 -4.88 -14.05 -13.57
C VAL A 152 -3.89 -14.68 -14.55
N GLU A 153 -3.67 -14.06 -15.71
CA GLU A 153 -2.71 -14.54 -16.71
C GLU A 153 -1.28 -14.53 -16.18
N GLU A 154 -0.87 -13.47 -15.50
CA GLU A 154 0.47 -13.38 -14.91
C GLU A 154 0.64 -14.40 -13.77
N GLY A 155 -0.40 -14.61 -12.95
CA GLY A 155 -0.43 -15.67 -11.94
C GLY A 155 -0.20 -17.06 -12.53
N LYS A 156 -0.83 -17.36 -13.68
CA LYS A 156 -0.63 -18.64 -14.40
C LYS A 156 0.82 -18.81 -14.85
N LYS A 157 1.46 -17.76 -15.39
CA LYS A 157 2.88 -17.82 -15.81
C LYS A 157 3.82 -18.12 -14.65
N LEU A 158 3.50 -17.64 -13.45
CA LEU A 158 4.27 -17.88 -12.23
C LEU A 158 3.99 -19.25 -11.59
N GLY A 159 3.22 -20.13 -12.24
CA GLY A 159 2.85 -21.44 -11.70
C GLY A 159 1.93 -21.38 -10.49
N LYS A 160 1.35 -20.21 -10.18
CA LYS A 160 0.35 -20.06 -9.11
C LYS A 160 -0.98 -20.52 -9.68
N GLN A 161 -1.57 -21.56 -9.07
CA GLN A 161 -2.91 -22.02 -9.49
C GLN A 161 -3.94 -20.92 -9.27
N GLN A 162 -4.93 -20.91 -10.16
CA GLN A 162 -5.99 -19.91 -10.27
C GLN A 162 -6.65 -19.69 -8.90
N PRO A 163 -6.74 -18.45 -8.38
CA PRO A 163 -7.60 -18.19 -7.24
C PRO A 163 -9.03 -18.55 -7.67
N ASP A 164 -9.63 -19.49 -6.95
CA ASP A 164 -10.97 -19.99 -7.20
C ASP A 164 -11.96 -18.81 -7.09
N LEU A 165 -12.37 -18.25 -8.23
CA LEU A 165 -13.23 -17.05 -8.31
C LEU A 165 -14.57 -17.26 -7.58
N HIS A 166 -15.01 -18.51 -7.42
CA HIS A 166 -16.20 -18.86 -6.64
C HIS A 166 -16.02 -18.63 -5.12
N GLN A 167 -14.79 -18.66 -4.60
CA GLN A 167 -14.54 -18.37 -3.17
C GLN A 167 -14.56 -16.87 -2.83
N LEU A 168 -14.43 -15.99 -3.84
CA LEU A 168 -14.54 -14.54 -3.68
C LEU A 168 -15.99 -14.05 -3.60
N SER A 169 -16.93 -14.80 -4.20
CA SER A 169 -18.37 -14.47 -4.19
C SER A 169 -19.07 -14.80 -2.87
N ASN A 170 -18.64 -15.85 -2.17
CA ASN A 170 -19.41 -16.45 -1.07
C ASN A 170 -19.11 -15.87 0.33
N ASN A 171 -18.12 -14.99 0.46
CA ASN A 171 -17.72 -14.39 1.75
C ASN A 171 -18.31 -12.99 2.01
N SER A 172 -19.21 -12.50 1.14
CA SER A 172 -19.94 -11.26 1.38
C SER A 172 -21.14 -11.49 2.31
N LYS A 173 -20.88 -11.61 3.62
CA LYS A 173 -21.96 -11.42 4.60
C LYS A 173 -22.48 -9.99 4.47
N PRO A 174 -23.80 -9.77 4.32
CA PRO A 174 -24.36 -8.43 4.31
C PRO A 174 -24.15 -7.78 5.68
N LEU A 175 -23.28 -6.77 5.74
CA LEU A 175 -23.21 -5.85 6.85
C LEU A 175 -24.48 -5.00 6.82
N THR A 176 -25.36 -5.23 7.79
CA THR A 176 -26.43 -4.29 8.13
C THR A 176 -25.77 -3.12 8.85
N GLU A 177 -25.42 -2.07 8.08
CA GLU A 177 -24.87 -0.83 8.63
C GLU A 177 -25.96 0.03 9.26
N THR A 178 -25.76 0.33 10.54
CA THR A 178 -26.32 1.48 11.23
C THR A 178 -25.81 2.75 10.56
N ARG A 179 -26.73 3.57 10.04
CA ARG A 179 -26.45 4.84 9.38
C ARG A 179 -25.95 5.87 10.40
N ASP A 180 -24.68 6.25 10.29
CA ASP A 180 -24.23 7.59 10.67
C ASP A 180 -23.60 8.27 9.46
N SER A 181 -24.09 9.47 9.18
CA SER A 181 -23.84 10.28 7.99
C SER A 181 -22.39 10.76 7.87
N ILE A 182 -21.73 10.40 6.78
CA ILE A 182 -20.46 11.00 6.32
C ILE A 182 -20.80 12.05 5.24
N PRO A 183 -20.23 13.27 5.30
CA PRO A 183 -20.48 14.31 4.30
C PRO A 183 -19.87 13.93 2.94
N ALA A 184 -20.62 14.22 1.89
CA ALA A 184 -20.20 14.06 0.50
C ALA A 184 -19.14 15.12 0.16
N ASP A 185 -17.87 14.72 0.14
CA ASP A 185 -16.85 15.50 -0.54
C ASP A 185 -15.77 14.58 -1.15
N ASN A 186 -15.48 14.84 -2.43
CA ASN A 186 -14.34 14.34 -3.22
C ASN A 186 -14.30 12.87 -3.69
N GLY A 187 -15.17 12.54 -4.66
CA GLY A 187 -15.11 11.29 -5.45
C GLY A 187 -13.94 11.17 -6.44
N ALA A 188 -12.95 12.06 -6.40
CA ALA A 188 -11.75 12.02 -7.25
C ALA A 188 -10.56 11.29 -6.61
N ASP A 189 -10.59 11.05 -5.29
CA ASP A 189 -9.40 10.61 -4.55
C ASP A 189 -9.23 9.08 -4.44
N ILE A 190 -10.14 8.31 -5.07
CA ILE A 190 -10.14 6.84 -5.03
C ILE A 190 -9.29 6.24 -6.17
N PHE A 191 -8.83 7.04 -7.14
CA PHE A 191 -8.23 6.52 -8.37
C PHE A 191 -6.70 6.29 -8.37
N PHE A 192 -5.95 6.65 -7.31
CA PHE A 192 -4.48 6.64 -7.34
C PHE A 192 -3.78 5.75 -6.31
N ARG A 193 -4.30 4.55 -6.05
CA ARG A 193 -3.63 3.57 -5.15
C ARG A 193 -3.28 2.23 -5.79
N PHE A 194 -2.67 2.22 -6.97
CA PHE A 194 -1.97 1.04 -7.53
C PHE A 194 -0.82 1.61 -8.40
N VAL A 195 0.45 1.18 -8.39
CA VAL A 195 1.06 -0.16 -8.32
C VAL A 195 2.55 -0.03 -7.92
N LYS A 196 3.03 -0.93 -7.05
CA LYS A 196 4.30 -1.64 -7.27
C LYS A 196 3.97 -3.14 -7.33
N PRO A 197 4.48 -3.91 -8.31
CA PRO A 197 4.19 -5.35 -8.42
C PRO A 197 4.75 -6.18 -7.25
N SER A 198 5.74 -5.65 -6.52
CA SER A 198 6.46 -6.36 -5.46
C SER A 198 5.72 -6.42 -4.10
N LEU A 199 4.49 -5.92 -3.99
CA LEU A 199 3.76 -5.81 -2.71
C LEU A 199 2.54 -6.73 -2.58
N TRP A 200 2.31 -7.64 -3.53
CA TRP A 200 1.17 -8.56 -3.49
C TRP A 200 1.59 -9.91 -2.89
N SER A 201 1.94 -9.90 -1.61
CA SER A 201 2.00 -11.13 -0.80
C SER A 201 0.67 -11.43 -0.11
N ASP A 202 -0.27 -10.48 -0.06
CA ASP A 202 -1.53 -10.65 0.67
C ASP A 202 -2.76 -10.61 -0.26
N THR A 203 -3.21 -11.80 -0.64
CA THR A 203 -4.35 -12.02 -1.54
C THR A 203 -5.69 -11.56 -0.95
N LYS A 204 -5.77 -11.36 0.36
CA LYS A 204 -7.01 -10.99 1.07
C LYS A 204 -7.40 -9.53 0.86
N LEU A 205 -6.44 -8.61 0.82
CA LEU A 205 -6.67 -7.18 0.60
C LEU A 205 -7.16 -6.87 -0.82
N ALA A 206 -6.63 -7.60 -1.80
CA ALA A 206 -7.05 -7.52 -3.20
C ALA A 206 -8.52 -7.97 -3.38
N ALA A 207 -8.85 -9.09 -2.74
CA ALA A 207 -10.18 -9.68 -2.73
C ALA A 207 -11.23 -8.76 -2.11
N ASP A 208 -10.95 -8.20 -0.92
CA ASP A 208 -11.85 -7.32 -0.19
C ASP A 208 -12.13 -6.01 -0.95
N PHE A 209 -11.15 -5.51 -1.70
CA PHE A 209 -11.34 -4.33 -2.54
C PHE A 209 -12.30 -4.62 -3.69
N ILE A 210 -12.06 -5.69 -4.47
CA ILE A 210 -12.91 -6.06 -5.62
C ILE A 210 -14.37 -6.29 -5.17
N ALA A 211 -14.57 -6.94 -4.02
CA ALA A 211 -15.91 -7.18 -3.46
C ALA A 211 -16.64 -5.89 -3.05
N LYS A 212 -15.92 -4.89 -2.48
CA LYS A 212 -16.51 -3.60 -2.09
C LYS A 212 -16.88 -2.72 -3.27
N THR A 213 -16.10 -2.74 -4.35
CA THR A 213 -16.39 -1.92 -5.54
C THR A 213 -17.56 -2.47 -6.35
N SER A 214 -17.75 -3.79 -6.36
CA SER A 214 -18.84 -4.46 -7.09
C SER A 214 -20.19 -4.37 -6.36
N ALA A 215 -20.21 -4.31 -5.03
CA ALA A 215 -21.45 -4.17 -4.25
C ALA A 215 -22.12 -2.77 -4.33
N ASN A 216 -21.40 -1.73 -4.74
CA ASN A 216 -21.89 -0.34 -4.76
C ASN A 216 -22.45 0.13 -6.12
N LEU A 217 -22.61 -0.76 -7.09
CA LEU A 217 -23.21 -0.45 -8.39
C LEU A 217 -24.70 -0.80 -8.41
N ASN A 218 -25.52 -0.05 -7.67
CA ASN A 218 -26.98 -0.10 -7.79
C ASN A 218 -27.48 1.26 -8.33
N PRO A 219 -27.97 1.36 -9.58
CA PRO A 219 -28.12 2.64 -10.28
C PRO A 219 -29.38 3.45 -9.94
N SER A 220 -30.13 3.11 -8.88
CA SER A 220 -31.50 3.62 -8.71
C SER A 220 -31.70 4.85 -7.82
N HIS A 221 -30.68 5.41 -7.15
CA HIS A 221 -30.84 6.61 -6.33
C HIS A 221 -29.68 7.61 -6.48
N PHE A 222 -29.84 8.56 -7.42
CA PHE A 222 -29.16 9.86 -7.38
C PHE A 222 -30.15 10.97 -7.76
N PRO A 223 -30.15 12.12 -7.05
CA PRO A 223 -31.04 13.23 -7.36
C PRO A 223 -30.62 13.91 -8.67
N PRO A 224 -31.58 14.38 -9.50
CA PRO A 224 -31.27 15.17 -10.67
C PRO A 224 -30.94 16.61 -10.26
N ASN A 225 -30.05 17.25 -11.01
CA ASN A 225 -29.62 18.65 -10.93
C ASN A 225 -28.39 18.95 -10.05
N PHE A 226 -27.22 18.78 -10.66
CA PHE A 226 -26.09 19.69 -10.45
C PHE A 226 -25.48 20.00 -11.83
N ALA A 227 -26.12 20.89 -12.57
CA ALA A 227 -25.56 21.48 -13.78
C ALA A 227 -24.81 22.76 -13.37
N GLY A 228 -23.55 22.62 -13.00
CA GLY A 228 -22.60 23.72 -12.97
C GLY A 228 -22.01 23.87 -14.36
N ASN A 229 -22.34 24.96 -15.06
CA ASN A 229 -21.69 25.34 -16.31
C ASN A 229 -20.18 25.51 -16.07
N PHE A 230 -19.40 24.57 -16.58
CA PHE A 230 -17.96 24.69 -16.68
C PHE A 230 -17.67 25.18 -18.10
N ASP A 231 -17.54 26.50 -18.27
CA ASP A 231 -17.13 27.10 -19.53
C ASP A 231 -15.67 26.71 -19.81
N ALA A 232 -15.50 25.60 -20.53
CA ALA A 232 -14.23 25.07 -21.01
C ALA A 232 -13.98 25.55 -22.46
N ASP A 233 -14.16 26.84 -22.71
CA ASP A 233 -13.78 27.48 -23.97
C ASP A 233 -12.59 28.42 -23.69
N ARG A 234 -11.41 27.84 -23.44
CA ARG A 234 -10.15 28.49 -23.82
C ARG A 234 -8.94 27.57 -23.72
N ASP A 235 -8.18 27.66 -24.80
CA ASP A 235 -6.78 27.29 -25.00
C ASP A 235 -6.54 25.87 -25.56
N GLY A 236 -6.08 25.90 -26.82
CA GLY A 236 -5.91 24.77 -27.72
C GLY A 236 -5.03 23.67 -27.13
N PHE A 237 -5.57 22.46 -27.20
CA PHE A 237 -4.88 21.22 -26.91
C PHE A 237 -5.06 20.30 -28.11
N ASP A 238 -4.53 20.77 -29.26
CA ASP A 238 -4.37 20.03 -30.50
C ASP A 238 -2.85 19.77 -30.67
N GLU A 239 -2.32 18.83 -29.90
CA GLU A 239 -1.01 18.23 -30.18
C GLU A 239 -1.17 16.70 -30.20
N ASP A 240 -1.08 16.15 -31.42
CA ASP A 240 -0.53 14.84 -31.82
C ASP A 240 -0.71 13.68 -30.84
N TRP A 241 -1.90 13.06 -30.84
CA TRP A 241 -2.14 11.73 -30.26
C TRP A 241 -2.23 10.60 -31.30
N ASP A 242 -2.11 10.92 -32.59
CA ASP A 242 -2.34 9.97 -33.71
C ASP A 242 -1.04 9.34 -34.29
N ASN A 243 0.05 9.27 -33.52
CA ASN A 243 1.28 8.55 -33.90
C ASN A 243 1.56 7.32 -33.03
#